data_AF-A0A7R9Z1U0-F1
#
_entry.id   AF-A0A7R9Z1U0-F1
#
_cell.length_a   1.000
_cell.length_b   1.000
_cell.length_c   1.000
_cell.angle_alpha   90.00
_cell.angle_beta   90.00
_cell.angle_gamma   90.00
#
_symmetry.space_group_name_H-M   'P 1'
#
loop_
_entity.id
_entity.type
_entity.pdbx_description
1 polymer ?
#
loop_
_entity_poly.entity_id
_entity_poly.type
_entity_poly.pdbx_seq_one_letter_code
_entity_poly.pdbx_strand_id
1 'polypeptide(L)'
;QTSSSSSGGGRGPREFHFICESFFLTARALHLGVVKLVNERLHRARYSLPSLQQDHDQLEAELPRVAGTARELEVKMMLARYKAALDKEKAAMMGTEAVLNDPDFMGEILAFYRLLCAWMLCVAAPSLQRNLSALSLPLPSPPPPEFTQLPEHFVEDVADLLLYVSRAYPHLLQGARMDEVMLFLVVFMGSPEYVKSSHLRSKLAEVLHVWLPQDDDVAAGGRPMSARMRAPPGRSQLSGELSSLFRGHPMVVQHLVPTLLRLYVDVEFTDQSNQFYAKFSLRHAIGEVLFYLWNEPQHREVWRAFAQASGRGSGDYVRFCNMLISDSIYLLDECLKKLQEIKENETAMADF
;
A
#
# COMPACT_ATOMS: atom_id res chain seq x y z
N GLN A 1 -49.66 -15.39 -52.36
CA GLN A 1 -48.45 -16.22 -52.45
C GLN A 1 -47.27 -15.44 -51.89
N THR A 2 -46.81 -15.90 -50.71
CA THR A 2 -45.40 -15.96 -50.24
C THR A 2 -44.58 -14.65 -50.24
N SER A 3 -44.48 -13.93 -49.13
CA SER A 3 -43.53 -14.13 -48.01
C SER A 3 -42.14 -13.54 -48.24
N SER A 4 -41.82 -12.46 -47.51
CA SER A 4 -40.54 -12.33 -46.82
C SER A 4 -40.65 -11.24 -45.76
N SER A 5 -41.17 -11.65 -44.60
CA SER A 5 -40.93 -10.99 -43.32
C SER A 5 -39.42 -10.85 -43.11
N SER A 6 -38.90 -9.63 -43.11
CA SER A 6 -37.55 -9.33 -42.62
C SER A 6 -37.55 -9.54 -41.11
N SER A 7 -37.23 -10.77 -40.70
CA SER A 7 -36.98 -11.15 -39.32
C SER A 7 -35.94 -10.22 -38.70
N GLY A 8 -36.28 -9.65 -37.55
CA GLY A 8 -35.33 -8.93 -36.70
C GLY A 8 -34.14 -9.82 -36.37
N GLY A 9 -32.98 -9.48 -36.94
CA GLY A 9 -31.72 -10.03 -36.52
C GLY A 9 -31.37 -9.44 -35.16
N GLY A 10 -31.66 -10.18 -34.09
CA GLY A 10 -31.09 -9.91 -32.79
C GLY A 10 -29.58 -9.80 -32.94
N ARG A 11 -29.00 -8.65 -32.58
CA ARG A 11 -27.55 -8.52 -32.45
C ARG A 11 -27.11 -9.58 -31.44
N GLY A 12 -26.44 -10.63 -31.90
CA GLY A 12 -25.66 -11.49 -31.02
C GLY A 12 -24.71 -10.64 -30.17
N PRO A 13 -24.23 -11.16 -29.02
CA PRO A 13 -23.27 -10.44 -28.20
C PRO A 13 -22.11 -9.98 -29.09
N ARG A 14 -21.77 -8.70 -29.04
CA ARG A 14 -20.61 -8.17 -29.78
C ARG A 14 -19.38 -8.95 -29.29
N GLU A 15 -18.79 -9.75 -30.16
CA GLU A 15 -17.52 -10.43 -29.85
C GLU A 15 -16.45 -9.36 -29.61
N PHE A 16 -15.85 -9.39 -28.43
CA PHE A 16 -14.76 -8.48 -28.10
C PHE A 16 -13.48 -8.98 -28.77
N HIS A 17 -12.54 -8.08 -29.01
CA HIS A 17 -11.24 -8.49 -29.55
C HIS A 17 -10.50 -9.39 -28.55
N PHE A 18 -9.95 -10.51 -29.00
CA PHE A 18 -9.30 -11.52 -28.15
C PHE A 18 -8.27 -10.95 -27.17
N ILE A 19 -7.46 -9.97 -27.60
CA ILE A 19 -6.48 -9.30 -26.72
C ILE A 19 -7.17 -8.58 -25.56
N CYS A 20 -8.30 -7.91 -25.82
CA CYS A 20 -9.07 -7.23 -24.78
C CYS A 20 -9.67 -8.24 -23.80
N GLU A 21 -10.26 -9.32 -24.30
CA GLU A 21 -10.79 -10.39 -23.46
C GLU A 21 -9.70 -10.99 -22.57
N SER A 22 -8.55 -11.33 -23.17
CA SER A 22 -7.40 -11.88 -22.44
C SER A 22 -6.88 -10.91 -21.38
N PHE A 23 -6.78 -9.62 -21.69
CA PHE A 23 -6.33 -8.61 -20.73
C PHE A 23 -7.23 -8.53 -19.50
N PHE A 24 -8.55 -8.42 -19.68
CA PHE A 24 -9.50 -8.33 -18.57
C PHE A 24 -9.68 -9.66 -17.83
N LEU A 25 -9.61 -10.79 -18.53
CA LEU A 25 -9.61 -12.13 -17.91
C LEU A 25 -8.38 -12.32 -17.04
N THR A 26 -7.19 -11.91 -17.51
CA THR A 26 -5.96 -11.95 -16.71
C THR A 26 -6.07 -11.05 -15.49
N ALA A 27 -6.52 -9.80 -15.62
CA ALA A 27 -6.74 -8.91 -14.48
C ALA A 27 -7.66 -9.57 -13.44
N ARG A 28 -8.77 -10.17 -13.89
CA ARG A 28 -9.73 -10.83 -13.01
C ARG A 28 -9.16 -12.09 -12.34
N ALA A 29 -8.39 -12.89 -13.08
CA ALA A 29 -7.75 -14.09 -12.55
C ALA A 29 -6.69 -13.75 -11.49
N LEU A 30 -5.90 -12.69 -11.71
CA LEU A 30 -4.90 -12.23 -10.76
C LEU A 30 -5.54 -11.66 -9.49
N HIS A 31 -6.61 -10.88 -9.61
CA HIS A 31 -7.37 -10.35 -8.48
C HIS A 31 -7.91 -11.47 -7.59
N LEU A 32 -8.60 -12.45 -8.18
CA LEU A 32 -9.24 -13.55 -7.44
C LEU A 32 -8.24 -14.62 -6.95
N GLY A 33 -7.11 -14.75 -7.63
CA GLY A 33 -6.07 -15.74 -7.35
C GLY A 33 -4.91 -15.17 -6.56
N VAL A 34 -3.95 -14.55 -7.27
CA VAL A 34 -2.65 -14.15 -6.71
C VAL A 34 -2.80 -13.06 -5.65
N VAL A 35 -3.55 -11.99 -5.92
CA VAL A 35 -3.69 -10.88 -4.97
C VAL A 35 -4.40 -11.35 -3.71
N LYS A 36 -5.45 -12.16 -3.86
CA LYS A 36 -6.11 -12.82 -2.72
C LYS A 36 -5.14 -13.69 -1.93
N LEU A 37 -4.29 -14.47 -2.60
CA LEU A 37 -3.28 -15.31 -1.96
C LEU A 37 -2.24 -14.49 -1.17
N VAL A 38 -1.78 -13.37 -1.73
CA VAL A 38 -0.90 -12.39 -1.05
C VAL A 38 -1.57 -11.85 0.21
N ASN A 39 -2.83 -11.42 0.10
CA ASN A 39 -3.58 -10.85 1.22
C ASN A 39 -3.86 -11.89 2.31
N GLU A 40 -4.22 -13.12 1.94
CA GLU A 40 -4.39 -14.23 2.89
C GLU A 40 -3.07 -14.59 3.60
N ARG A 41 -1.94 -14.62 2.88
CA ARG A 41 -0.62 -14.84 3.48
C ARG A 41 -0.31 -13.78 4.54
N LEU A 42 -0.50 -12.51 4.19
CA LEU A 42 -0.25 -11.39 5.11
C LEU A 42 -1.17 -11.45 6.34
N HIS A 43 -2.46 -11.78 6.13
CA HIS A 43 -3.42 -11.95 7.22
C HIS A 43 -3.01 -13.09 8.17
N ARG A 44 -2.67 -14.26 7.62
CA ARG A 44 -2.24 -15.43 8.41
C ARG A 44 -0.99 -15.12 9.23
N ALA A 45 0.00 -14.47 8.61
CA ALA A 45 1.25 -14.12 9.27
C ALA A 45 1.07 -13.08 10.38
N ARG A 46 0.19 -12.09 10.20
CA ARG A 46 -0.02 -11.00 11.17
C ARG A 46 -0.98 -11.36 12.30
N TYR A 47 -2.03 -12.14 12.02
CA TYR A 47 -3.14 -12.33 12.95
C TYR A 47 -3.31 -13.80 13.33
N SER A 48 -3.53 -14.68 12.35
CA SER A 48 -3.92 -16.06 12.63
C SER A 48 -2.85 -16.85 13.38
N LEU A 49 -1.59 -16.78 12.94
CA LEU A 49 -0.49 -17.50 13.58
C LEU A 49 -0.16 -16.97 14.97
N PRO A 50 0.06 -15.65 15.18
CA PRO A 50 0.32 -15.13 16.51
C PRO A 50 -0.80 -15.42 17.51
N SER A 51 -2.07 -15.30 17.10
CA SER A 51 -3.21 -15.59 17.97
C SER A 51 -3.25 -17.06 18.38
N LEU A 52 -3.10 -17.99 17.43
CA LEU A 52 -3.07 -19.43 17.76
C LEU A 52 -1.87 -19.81 18.63
N GLN A 53 -0.72 -19.15 18.40
CA GLN A 53 0.48 -19.38 19.18
C GLN A 53 0.29 -18.87 20.62
N GLN A 54 -0.28 -17.69 20.80
CA GLN A 54 -0.56 -17.12 22.10
C GLN A 54 -1.51 -18.01 22.93
N ASP A 55 -2.60 -18.50 22.33
CA ASP A 55 -3.53 -19.42 23.00
C ASP A 55 -2.85 -20.74 23.39
N HIS A 56 -2.01 -21.28 22.49
CA HIS A 56 -1.24 -22.48 22.77
C HIS A 56 -0.29 -22.27 23.96
N ASP A 57 0.46 -21.18 23.97
CA ASP A 57 1.46 -20.87 25.00
C ASP A 57 0.78 -20.63 26.36
N GLN A 58 -0.41 -20.01 26.39
CA GLN A 58 -1.21 -19.86 27.61
C GLN A 58 -1.67 -21.20 28.19
N LEU A 59 -2.17 -22.09 27.36
CA LEU A 59 -2.58 -23.44 27.78
C LEU A 59 -1.38 -24.27 28.26
N GLU A 60 -0.22 -24.09 27.63
CA GLU A 60 1.01 -24.78 28.01
C GLU A 60 1.50 -24.29 29.39
N ALA A 61 1.38 -22.99 29.66
CA ALA A 61 1.67 -22.41 30.97
C ALA A 61 0.66 -22.81 32.07
N GLU A 62 -0.60 -23.10 31.71
CA GLU A 62 -1.61 -23.61 32.65
C GLU A 62 -1.38 -25.08 33.03
N LEU A 63 -0.82 -25.88 32.13
CA LEU A 63 -0.68 -27.33 32.31
C LEU A 63 -0.05 -27.76 33.65
N PRO A 64 1.04 -27.15 34.15
CA PRO A 64 1.60 -27.49 35.46
C PRO A 64 0.66 -27.19 36.64
N ARG A 65 -0.22 -26.20 36.51
CA ARG A 65 -1.17 -25.78 37.57
C ARG A 65 -2.34 -26.74 37.71
N VAL A 66 -2.72 -27.41 36.62
CA VAL A 66 -3.82 -28.37 36.59
C VAL A 66 -3.36 -29.83 36.66
N ALA A 67 -2.05 -30.07 36.80
CA ALA A 67 -1.47 -31.40 36.89
C ALA A 67 -2.06 -32.20 38.06
N GLY A 68 -2.45 -33.45 37.80
CA GLY A 68 -3.09 -34.34 38.77
C GLY A 68 -4.59 -34.08 39.00
N THR A 69 -5.19 -33.09 38.32
CA THR A 69 -6.63 -32.80 38.43
C THR A 69 -7.43 -33.45 37.30
N ALA A 70 -8.76 -33.55 37.45
CA ALA A 70 -9.65 -34.02 36.39
C ALA A 70 -9.57 -33.19 35.09
N ARG A 71 -9.08 -31.94 35.19
CA ARG A 71 -8.95 -30.99 34.09
C ARG A 71 -7.66 -31.17 33.28
N GLU A 72 -6.69 -31.93 33.77
CA GLU A 72 -5.40 -32.14 33.09
C GLU A 72 -5.58 -32.77 31.70
N LEU A 73 -6.46 -33.77 31.60
CA LEU A 73 -6.76 -34.44 30.33
C LEU A 73 -7.39 -33.48 29.32
N GLU A 74 -8.29 -32.61 29.79
CA GLU A 74 -8.96 -31.60 28.96
C GLU A 74 -7.93 -30.61 28.38
N VAL A 75 -7.05 -30.05 29.21
CA VAL A 75 -5.99 -29.12 28.78
C VAL A 75 -5.02 -29.79 27.79
N LYS A 76 -4.62 -31.04 28.05
CA LYS A 76 -3.77 -31.81 27.11
C LYS A 76 -4.45 -32.04 25.76
N MET A 77 -5.76 -32.32 25.74
CA MET A 77 -6.51 -32.46 24.49
C MET A 77 -6.63 -31.14 23.73
N MET A 78 -6.82 -30.02 24.44
CA MET A 78 -6.84 -28.69 23.81
C MET A 78 -5.47 -28.33 23.23
N LEU A 79 -4.38 -28.56 23.98
CA LEU A 79 -3.01 -28.36 23.49
C LEU A 79 -2.74 -29.15 22.20
N ALA A 80 -3.12 -30.42 22.15
CA ALA A 80 -2.98 -31.23 20.94
C ALA A 80 -3.77 -30.65 19.75
N ARG A 81 -4.98 -30.12 19.98
CA ARG A 81 -5.79 -29.46 18.94
C ARG A 81 -5.16 -28.17 18.44
N TYR A 82 -4.71 -27.30 19.35
CA TYR A 82 -4.04 -26.04 18.99
C TYR A 82 -2.74 -26.31 18.23
N LYS A 83 -1.94 -27.29 18.66
CA LYS A 83 -0.74 -27.71 17.95
C LYS A 83 -1.05 -28.20 16.53
N ALA A 84 -2.05 -29.06 16.36
CA ALA A 84 -2.47 -29.52 15.04
C ALA A 84 -2.98 -28.37 14.14
N ALA A 85 -3.68 -27.38 14.71
CA ALA A 85 -4.12 -26.19 14.00
C ALA A 85 -2.93 -25.30 13.58
N LEU A 86 -1.96 -25.10 14.46
CA LEU A 86 -0.70 -24.39 14.17
C LEU A 86 0.08 -25.07 13.05
N ASP A 87 0.23 -26.39 13.10
CA ASP A 87 0.95 -27.16 12.07
C ASP A 87 0.24 -27.03 10.71
N LYS A 88 -1.10 -27.09 10.69
CA LYS A 88 -1.90 -26.87 9.49
C LYS A 88 -1.75 -25.46 8.92
N GLU A 89 -1.78 -24.43 9.76
CA GLU A 89 -1.60 -23.04 9.31
C GLU A 89 -0.19 -22.76 8.80
N LYS A 90 0.84 -23.31 9.47
CA LYS A 90 2.23 -23.23 8.99
C LYS A 90 2.39 -23.93 7.64
N ALA A 91 1.81 -25.13 7.47
CA ALA A 91 1.84 -25.84 6.20
C ALA A 91 1.16 -25.06 5.06
N ALA A 92 -0.01 -24.45 5.32
CA ALA A 92 -0.70 -23.62 4.35
C ALA A 92 0.11 -22.36 3.96
N MET A 93 0.77 -21.74 4.94
CA MET A 93 1.65 -20.60 4.71
C MET A 93 2.85 -20.99 3.84
N MET A 94 3.51 -22.11 4.14
CA MET A 94 4.63 -22.63 3.36
C MET A 94 4.24 -22.98 1.91
N GLY A 95 3.06 -23.60 1.71
CA GLY A 95 2.56 -23.89 0.37
C GLY A 95 2.28 -22.63 -0.44
N THR A 96 1.70 -21.62 0.21
CA THR A 96 1.48 -20.29 -0.40
C THR A 96 2.80 -19.60 -0.73
N GLU A 97 3.77 -19.67 0.18
CA GLU A 97 5.11 -19.12 0.00
C GLU A 97 5.83 -19.73 -1.19
N ALA A 98 5.75 -21.05 -1.36
CA ALA A 98 6.41 -21.75 -2.46
C ALA A 98 5.94 -21.22 -3.84
N VAL A 99 4.65 -20.95 -3.99
CA VAL A 99 4.09 -20.39 -5.24
C VAL A 99 4.49 -18.93 -5.42
N LEU A 100 4.39 -18.12 -4.36
CA LEU A 100 4.71 -16.69 -4.44
C LEU A 100 6.21 -16.40 -4.54
N ASN A 101 7.06 -17.34 -4.15
CA ASN A 101 8.52 -17.27 -4.23
C ASN A 101 9.07 -17.55 -5.64
N ASP A 102 8.26 -18.02 -6.58
CA ASP A 102 8.70 -18.26 -7.95
C ASP A 102 8.99 -16.92 -8.64
N PRO A 103 10.28 -16.61 -8.93
CA PRO A 103 10.67 -15.31 -9.47
C PRO A 103 10.17 -15.10 -10.90
N ASP A 104 10.05 -16.17 -11.70
CA ASP A 104 9.59 -16.07 -13.09
C ASP A 104 8.10 -15.77 -13.10
N PHE A 105 7.32 -16.52 -12.32
CA PHE A 105 5.88 -16.28 -12.17
C PHE A 105 5.58 -14.88 -11.64
N MET A 106 6.27 -14.46 -10.57
CA MET A 106 6.07 -13.13 -9.98
C MET A 106 6.57 -12.01 -10.90
N GLY A 107 7.62 -12.25 -11.68
CA GLY A 107 8.12 -11.34 -12.71
C GLY A 107 7.10 -11.06 -13.81
N GLU A 108 6.44 -12.10 -14.33
CA GLU A 108 5.37 -11.97 -15.33
C GLU A 108 4.15 -11.22 -14.77
N ILE A 109 3.77 -11.51 -13.52
CA ILE A 109 2.69 -10.80 -12.84
C ILE A 109 3.03 -9.31 -12.70
N LEU A 110 4.25 -8.99 -12.25
CA LEU A 110 4.73 -7.62 -12.16
C LEU A 110 4.70 -6.92 -13.51
N ALA A 111 5.12 -7.60 -14.59
CA ALA A 111 5.06 -7.08 -15.95
C ALA A 111 3.62 -6.77 -16.39
N PHE A 112 2.65 -7.63 -16.06
CA PHE A 112 1.24 -7.37 -16.32
C PHE A 112 0.72 -6.13 -15.56
N TYR A 113 1.04 -5.98 -14.27
CA TYR A 113 0.59 -4.81 -13.51
C TYR A 113 1.28 -3.52 -13.96
N ARG A 114 2.51 -3.57 -14.47
CA ARG A 114 3.14 -2.42 -15.15
C ARG A 114 2.37 -2.02 -16.41
N LEU A 115 1.96 -3.00 -17.22
CA LEU A 115 1.08 -2.77 -18.37
C LEU A 115 -0.26 -2.17 -17.93
N LEU A 116 -0.87 -2.69 -16.86
CA LEU A 116 -2.12 -2.16 -16.30
C LEU A 116 -1.96 -0.70 -15.89
N CYS A 117 -0.88 -0.33 -15.20
CA CYS A 117 -0.56 1.05 -14.85
C CYS A 117 -0.49 1.96 -16.09
N ALA A 118 0.30 1.57 -17.10
CA ALA A 118 0.45 2.33 -18.34
C ALA A 118 -0.88 2.48 -19.10
N TRP A 119 -1.68 1.40 -19.15
CA TRP A 119 -3.00 1.41 -19.77
C TRP A 119 -3.98 2.33 -19.03
N MET A 120 -4.03 2.26 -17.70
CA MET A 120 -4.88 3.13 -16.89
C MET A 120 -4.53 4.61 -17.07
N LEU A 121 -3.24 4.95 -17.16
CA LEU A 121 -2.79 6.30 -17.50
C LEU A 121 -3.33 6.75 -18.87
N CYS A 122 -3.29 5.88 -19.88
CA CYS A 122 -3.84 6.17 -21.21
C CYS A 122 -5.36 6.35 -21.23
N VAL A 123 -6.09 5.57 -20.42
CA VAL A 123 -7.55 5.72 -20.29
C VAL A 123 -7.92 7.00 -19.54
N ALA A 124 -7.14 7.36 -18.52
CA ALA A 124 -7.36 8.58 -17.73
C ALA A 124 -7.03 9.86 -18.52
N ALA A 125 -6.05 9.80 -19.43
CA ALA A 125 -5.67 10.92 -20.29
C ALA A 125 -5.63 10.48 -21.77
N PRO A 126 -6.77 10.48 -22.47
CA PRO A 126 -6.85 10.07 -23.88
C PRO A 126 -5.94 10.89 -24.83
N SER A 127 -5.59 12.11 -24.44
CA SER A 127 -4.65 12.99 -25.16
C SER A 127 -3.23 12.41 -25.26
N LEU A 128 -2.87 11.45 -24.41
CA LEU A 128 -1.54 10.83 -24.42
C LEU A 128 -1.22 10.10 -25.73
N GLN A 129 -2.23 9.60 -26.46
CA GLN A 129 -2.04 8.76 -27.65
C GLN A 129 -0.99 7.63 -27.45
N ARG A 130 -0.89 7.08 -26.23
CA ARG A 130 0.10 6.07 -25.79
C ARG A 130 1.54 6.58 -25.61
N ASN A 131 1.76 7.89 -25.61
CA ASN A 131 3.03 8.51 -25.27
C ASN A 131 2.98 9.07 -23.84
N LEU A 132 3.49 8.30 -22.87
CA LEU A 132 3.51 8.71 -21.45
C LEU A 132 4.33 9.98 -21.18
N SER A 133 5.29 10.33 -22.05
CA SER A 133 6.06 11.58 -21.91
C SER A 133 5.22 12.82 -22.20
N ALA A 134 4.06 12.68 -22.86
CA ALA A 134 3.10 13.75 -23.10
C ALA A 134 2.12 13.95 -21.93
N LEU A 135 2.28 13.20 -20.83
CA LEU A 135 1.44 13.33 -19.65
C LEU A 135 1.61 14.71 -19.03
N SER A 136 0.47 15.30 -18.68
CA SER A 136 0.39 16.59 -18.00
C SER A 136 -0.67 16.51 -16.91
N LEU A 137 -0.41 17.14 -15.77
CA LEU A 137 -1.37 17.31 -14.69
C LEU A 137 -1.83 18.79 -14.61
N PRO A 138 -3.07 19.07 -14.17
CA PRO A 138 -4.10 18.11 -13.72
C PRO A 138 -4.70 17.26 -14.85
N LEU A 139 -5.26 16.11 -14.51
CA LEU A 139 -6.02 15.27 -15.44
C LEU A 139 -7.32 15.98 -15.89
N PRO A 140 -7.94 15.57 -17.02
CA PRO A 140 -9.22 16.10 -17.46
C PRO A 140 -10.29 16.02 -16.36
N SER A 141 -11.06 17.10 -16.19
CA SER A 141 -12.24 17.14 -15.32
C SER A 141 -13.46 17.55 -16.15
N PRO A 142 -14.56 16.77 -16.16
CA PRO A 142 -14.75 15.50 -15.44
C PRO A 142 -13.91 14.34 -16.03
N PRO A 143 -13.69 13.24 -15.27
CA PRO A 143 -12.99 12.06 -15.77
C PRO A 143 -13.66 11.45 -17.03
N PRO A 144 -12.88 10.89 -17.98
CA PRO A 144 -13.43 10.20 -19.13
C PRO A 144 -14.41 9.08 -18.73
N PRO A 145 -15.53 8.91 -19.45
CA PRO A 145 -16.55 7.93 -19.08
C PRO A 145 -15.98 6.50 -19.04
N GLU A 146 -15.04 6.17 -19.92
CA GLU A 146 -14.35 4.87 -19.93
C GLU A 146 -13.59 4.61 -18.63
N PHE A 147 -12.98 5.63 -18.05
CA PHE A 147 -12.29 5.51 -16.76
C PHE A 147 -13.28 5.29 -15.61
N THR A 148 -14.42 6.00 -15.63
CA THR A 148 -15.42 5.90 -14.55
C THR A 148 -16.07 4.52 -14.42
N GLN A 149 -15.99 3.70 -15.46
CA GLN A 149 -16.51 2.32 -15.47
C GLN A 149 -15.48 1.30 -14.97
N LEU A 150 -14.23 1.71 -14.72
CA LEU A 150 -13.20 0.78 -14.27
C LEU A 150 -13.44 0.35 -12.82
N PRO A 151 -13.19 -0.92 -12.48
CA PRO A 151 -13.26 -1.36 -11.10
C PRO A 151 -12.17 -0.73 -10.21
N GLU A 152 -12.55 -0.31 -9.00
CA GLU A 152 -11.61 0.27 -8.03
C GLU A 152 -10.46 -0.68 -7.65
N HIS A 153 -10.72 -1.99 -7.66
CA HIS A 153 -9.71 -3.01 -7.32
C HIS A 153 -8.51 -3.01 -8.26
N PHE A 154 -8.58 -2.43 -9.47
CA PHE A 154 -7.40 -2.33 -10.34
C PHE A 154 -6.28 -1.51 -9.68
N VAL A 155 -6.65 -0.42 -8.98
CA VAL A 155 -5.68 0.40 -8.25
C VAL A 155 -5.26 -0.29 -6.96
N GLU A 156 -6.19 -0.98 -6.29
CA GLU A 156 -5.92 -1.71 -5.05
C GLU A 156 -4.94 -2.88 -5.26
N ASP A 157 -5.17 -3.68 -6.31
CA ASP A 157 -4.35 -4.83 -6.67
C ASP A 157 -2.91 -4.41 -7.02
N VAL A 158 -2.76 -3.32 -7.77
CA VAL A 158 -1.44 -2.71 -8.04
C VAL A 158 -0.75 -2.37 -6.72
N ALA A 159 -1.44 -1.69 -5.81
CA ALA A 159 -0.87 -1.28 -4.54
C ALA A 159 -0.46 -2.49 -3.67
N ASP A 160 -1.34 -3.49 -3.53
CA ASP A 160 -1.07 -4.70 -2.75
C ASP A 160 0.10 -5.50 -3.29
N LEU A 161 0.13 -5.72 -4.61
CA LEU A 161 1.22 -6.45 -5.23
C LEU A 161 2.55 -5.70 -5.04
N LEU A 162 2.58 -4.39 -5.31
CA LEU A 162 3.81 -3.61 -5.17
C LEU A 162 4.28 -3.60 -3.72
N LEU A 163 3.40 -3.42 -2.73
CA LEU A 163 3.78 -3.50 -1.32
C LEU A 163 4.33 -4.89 -0.95
N TYR A 164 3.73 -5.96 -1.47
CA TYR A 164 4.20 -7.32 -1.23
C TYR A 164 5.56 -7.58 -1.88
N VAL A 165 5.70 -7.35 -3.18
CA VAL A 165 6.95 -7.57 -3.93
C VAL A 165 8.08 -6.71 -3.35
N SER A 166 7.81 -5.45 -3.02
CA SER A 166 8.84 -4.56 -2.44
C SER A 166 9.33 -5.01 -1.07
N ARG A 167 8.55 -5.81 -0.33
CA ARG A 167 8.92 -6.31 1.00
C ARG A 167 9.52 -7.72 0.95
N ALA A 168 8.94 -8.59 0.12
CA ALA A 168 9.31 -10.00 0.05
C ALA A 168 10.41 -10.26 -0.99
N TYR A 169 10.31 -9.65 -2.18
CA TYR A 169 11.17 -9.94 -3.34
C TYR A 169 11.66 -8.66 -3.99
N PRO A 170 12.39 -7.80 -3.25
CA PRO A 170 12.75 -6.49 -3.76
C PRO A 170 13.70 -6.61 -4.97
N HIS A 171 14.41 -7.74 -5.13
CA HIS A 171 15.24 -8.06 -6.30
C HIS A 171 14.46 -8.13 -7.63
N LEU A 172 13.16 -8.44 -7.61
CA LEU A 172 12.33 -8.45 -8.82
C LEU A 172 12.06 -7.05 -9.37
N LEU A 173 12.27 -6.02 -8.54
CA LEU A 173 12.21 -4.63 -8.96
C LEU A 173 13.51 -4.17 -9.61
N GLN A 174 14.61 -4.93 -9.45
CA GLN A 174 15.91 -4.60 -10.03
C GLN A 174 15.89 -4.79 -11.55
N GLY A 175 16.34 -3.79 -12.30
CA GLY A 175 16.32 -3.83 -13.76
C GLY A 175 14.92 -3.76 -14.39
N ALA A 176 13.85 -3.78 -13.59
CA ALA A 176 12.50 -3.48 -14.07
C ALA A 176 12.37 -1.97 -14.29
N ARG A 177 11.86 -1.56 -15.46
CA ARG A 177 11.54 -0.16 -15.72
C ARG A 177 10.26 0.22 -14.97
N MET A 178 10.39 0.95 -13.88
CA MET A 178 9.26 1.32 -13.02
C MET A 178 8.73 2.72 -13.28
N ASP A 179 9.13 3.36 -14.39
CA ASP A 179 8.73 4.72 -14.77
C ASP A 179 7.20 4.87 -14.86
N GLU A 180 6.53 3.97 -15.59
CA GLU A 180 5.07 3.97 -15.73
C GLU A 180 4.34 3.76 -14.40
N VAL A 181 4.93 2.98 -13.49
CA VAL A 181 4.38 2.76 -12.15
C VAL A 181 4.56 4.01 -11.30
N MET A 182 5.72 4.65 -11.35
CA MET A 182 5.96 5.90 -10.64
C MET A 182 4.99 7.01 -11.10
N LEU A 183 4.76 7.13 -12.41
CA LEU A 183 3.76 8.05 -12.95
C LEU A 183 2.34 7.70 -12.49
N PHE A 184 1.98 6.42 -12.52
CA PHE A 184 0.70 5.94 -11.99
C PHE A 184 0.50 6.34 -10.53
N LEU A 185 1.51 6.11 -9.67
CA LEU A 185 1.49 6.47 -8.25
C LEU A 185 1.26 7.98 -8.09
N VAL A 186 2.04 8.83 -8.76
CA VAL A 186 1.90 10.30 -8.64
C VAL A 186 0.55 10.80 -9.13
N VAL A 187 0.10 10.32 -10.29
CA VAL A 187 -1.14 10.77 -10.94
C VAL A 187 -2.37 10.40 -10.12
N PHE A 188 -2.52 9.12 -9.76
CA PHE A 188 -3.74 8.65 -9.10
C PHE A 188 -3.77 8.97 -7.61
N MET A 189 -2.61 9.09 -6.96
CA MET A 189 -2.51 9.68 -5.61
C MET A 189 -2.94 11.15 -5.58
N GLY A 190 -2.68 11.90 -6.66
CA GLY A 190 -2.98 13.33 -6.78
C GLY A 190 -4.32 13.69 -7.42
N SER A 191 -5.11 12.70 -7.83
CA SER A 191 -6.35 12.92 -8.60
C SER A 191 -7.58 12.38 -7.86
N PRO A 192 -8.13 13.12 -6.87
CA PRO A 192 -9.27 12.66 -6.06
C PRO A 192 -10.56 12.42 -6.87
N GLU A 193 -10.70 13.03 -8.05
CA GLU A 193 -11.83 12.74 -8.96
C GLU A 193 -11.73 11.36 -9.62
N TYR A 194 -10.51 10.82 -9.75
CA TYR A 194 -10.23 9.53 -10.36
C TYR A 194 -10.15 8.41 -9.32
N VAL A 195 -9.46 8.67 -8.19
CA VAL A 195 -9.42 7.77 -7.03
C VAL A 195 -9.99 8.48 -5.82
N LYS A 196 -11.28 8.27 -5.57
CA LYS A 196 -12.04 8.97 -4.53
C LYS A 196 -11.58 8.60 -3.12
N SER A 197 -11.25 7.33 -2.90
CA SER A 197 -10.81 6.80 -1.61
C SER A 197 -9.45 7.38 -1.21
N SER A 198 -9.42 8.22 -0.17
CA SER A 198 -8.18 8.74 0.42
C SER A 198 -7.34 7.64 1.08
N HIS A 199 -7.97 6.57 1.58
CA HIS A 199 -7.26 5.37 2.04
C HIS A 199 -6.49 4.70 0.91
N LEU A 200 -7.12 4.49 -0.25
CA LEU A 200 -6.46 3.88 -1.39
C LEU A 200 -5.32 4.76 -1.91
N ARG A 201 -5.54 6.09 -2.00
CA ARG A 201 -4.46 7.04 -2.34
C ARG A 201 -3.32 7.03 -1.32
N SER A 202 -3.61 6.83 -0.03
CA SER A 202 -2.57 6.68 1.01
C SER A 202 -1.82 5.36 0.91
N LYS A 203 -2.47 4.29 0.47
CA LYS A 203 -1.82 3.01 0.16
C LYS A 203 -0.82 3.15 -1.00
N LEU A 204 -1.12 4.00 -2.00
CA LEU A 204 -0.15 4.37 -3.05
C LEU A 204 1.05 5.15 -2.46
N ALA A 205 0.81 6.05 -1.50
CA ALA A 205 1.89 6.74 -0.78
C ALA A 205 2.74 5.76 0.06
N GLU A 206 2.14 4.71 0.61
CA GLU A 206 2.86 3.65 1.33
C GLU A 206 3.82 2.89 0.40
N VAL A 207 3.46 2.67 -0.87
CA VAL A 207 4.38 2.09 -1.87
C VAL A 207 5.62 2.99 -2.02
N LEU A 208 5.42 4.31 -2.18
CA LEU A 208 6.51 5.27 -2.28
C LEU A 208 7.39 5.28 -1.02
N HIS A 209 6.78 5.22 0.16
CA HIS A 209 7.51 5.11 1.42
C HIS A 209 8.39 3.86 1.48
N VAL A 210 7.89 2.72 1.02
CA VAL A 210 8.65 1.45 0.97
C VAL A 210 9.79 1.50 -0.08
N TRP A 211 9.69 2.38 -1.08
CA TRP A 211 10.72 2.60 -2.10
C TRP A 211 11.76 3.66 -1.72
N LEU A 212 11.61 4.33 -0.58
CA LEU A 212 12.61 5.28 -0.12
C LEU A 212 13.97 4.60 0.14
N PRO A 213 15.07 5.31 -0.17
CA PRO A 213 16.41 4.86 0.20
C PRO A 213 16.54 4.54 1.69
N GLN A 214 17.15 3.40 2.00
CA GLN A 214 17.44 2.96 3.37
C GLN A 214 18.90 3.26 3.75
N ASP A 215 19.11 3.66 5.00
CA ASP A 215 20.29 4.38 5.51
C ASP A 215 21.55 3.53 5.78
N ASP A 216 21.90 2.54 4.95
CA ASP A 216 23.29 2.01 4.98
C ASP A 216 24.27 3.03 4.32
N ASP A 217 23.74 4.00 3.56
CA ASP A 217 24.53 4.96 2.76
C ASP A 217 24.53 6.41 3.29
N VAL A 218 23.83 6.73 4.38
CA VAL A 218 23.75 8.12 4.91
C VAL A 218 24.08 8.18 6.41
N ALA A 219 25.38 8.16 6.70
CA ALA A 219 25.93 8.40 8.04
C ALA A 219 25.78 9.87 8.54
N ALA A 220 24.97 10.71 7.90
CA ALA A 220 24.88 12.13 8.23
C ALA A 220 23.45 12.68 8.04
N GLY A 221 22.67 12.75 9.12
CA GLY A 221 21.49 13.61 9.15
C GLY A 221 20.31 13.06 9.92
N GLY A 222 20.37 13.09 11.26
CA GLY A 222 19.23 13.32 12.17
C GLY A 222 17.87 12.65 11.89
N ARG A 223 17.81 11.45 11.29
CA ARG A 223 16.55 10.73 11.06
C ARG A 223 16.03 10.07 12.33
N PRO A 224 14.70 9.97 12.51
CA PRO A 224 14.10 9.29 13.66
C PRO A 224 14.45 7.79 13.68
N MET A 225 14.58 7.25 14.88
CA MET A 225 15.04 5.87 15.15
C MET A 225 14.16 4.78 14.52
N SER A 226 12.92 5.10 14.11
CA SER A 226 11.96 4.19 13.47
C SER A 226 12.42 3.62 12.12
N ALA A 227 13.26 4.35 11.37
CA ALA A 227 13.78 3.90 10.08
C ALA A 227 14.92 2.86 10.21
N ARG A 228 15.60 2.80 11.36
CA ARG A 228 16.80 1.96 11.56
C ARG A 228 16.51 0.47 11.81
N MET A 229 15.26 0.11 12.12
CA MET A 229 14.98 -1.18 12.78
C MET A 229 14.21 -2.20 11.91
N ARG A 230 14.03 -1.95 10.61
CA ARG A 230 13.04 -2.72 9.82
C ARG A 230 13.46 -3.15 8.41
N ALA A 231 14.74 -3.15 8.07
CA ALA A 231 15.22 -3.64 6.76
C ALA A 231 16.07 -4.92 6.91
N PRO A 232 15.75 -6.00 6.17
CA PRO A 232 16.65 -7.15 6.03
C PRO A 232 17.96 -6.75 5.34
N PRO A 233 19.10 -7.37 5.69
CA PRO A 233 20.37 -7.13 4.99
C PRO A 233 20.26 -7.48 3.50
N GLY A 234 20.76 -6.61 2.62
CA GLY A 234 20.78 -6.82 1.14
C GLY A 234 19.94 -5.84 0.30
N ARG A 235 19.23 -4.88 0.93
CA ARG A 235 18.36 -3.92 0.23
C ARG A 235 19.06 -2.66 -0.31
N SER A 236 20.34 -2.45 0.02
CA SER A 236 21.10 -1.24 -0.31
C SER A 236 21.25 -0.97 -1.82
N GLN A 237 21.40 -1.98 -2.70
CA GLN A 237 21.54 -1.72 -4.14
C GLN A 237 20.21 -1.33 -4.83
N LEU A 238 19.10 -1.89 -4.38
CA LEU A 238 17.75 -1.63 -4.89
C LEU A 238 17.29 -0.21 -4.58
N SER A 239 17.85 0.36 -3.50
CA SER A 239 17.72 1.77 -3.12
C SER A 239 18.10 2.70 -4.28
N GLY A 240 19.21 2.43 -5.00
CA GLY A 240 19.73 3.30 -6.04
C GLY A 240 18.79 3.47 -7.24
N GLU A 241 18.36 2.37 -7.85
CA GLU A 241 17.48 2.40 -9.04
C GLU A 241 16.09 2.98 -8.71
N LEU A 242 15.48 2.54 -7.61
CA LEU A 242 14.18 3.08 -7.18
C LEU A 242 14.29 4.56 -6.73
N SER A 243 15.39 4.96 -6.09
CA SER A 243 15.63 6.36 -5.74
C SER A 243 15.69 7.26 -6.97
N SER A 244 16.21 6.74 -8.08
CA SER A 244 16.31 7.50 -9.32
C SER A 244 14.94 7.90 -9.86
N LEU A 245 13.88 7.12 -9.58
CA LEU A 245 12.50 7.42 -9.98
C LEU A 245 11.97 8.71 -9.35
N PHE A 246 12.42 9.05 -8.14
CA PHE A 246 12.04 10.29 -7.46
C PHE A 246 12.65 11.53 -8.13
N ARG A 247 13.72 11.38 -8.93
CA ARG A 247 14.45 12.49 -9.56
C ARG A 247 14.35 12.48 -11.09
N GLY A 248 14.08 11.33 -11.69
CA GLY A 248 14.27 11.08 -13.11
C GLY A 248 13.22 11.74 -14.01
N HIS A 249 11.96 11.85 -13.54
CA HIS A 249 10.86 12.31 -14.37
C HIS A 249 10.35 13.70 -13.96
N PRO A 250 10.22 14.69 -14.88
CA PRO A 250 9.75 16.04 -14.57
C PRO A 250 8.40 16.07 -13.86
N MET A 251 7.45 15.22 -14.27
CA MET A 251 6.14 15.10 -13.62
C MET A 251 6.23 14.70 -12.15
N VAL A 252 7.18 13.82 -11.81
CA VAL A 252 7.41 13.41 -10.41
C VAL A 252 7.91 14.61 -9.62
N VAL A 253 8.94 15.30 -10.13
CA VAL A 253 9.53 16.47 -9.47
C VAL A 253 8.49 17.57 -9.25
N GLN A 254 7.67 17.87 -10.26
CA GLN A 254 6.72 18.98 -10.23
C GLN A 254 5.48 18.70 -9.36
N HIS A 255 5.01 17.45 -9.26
CA HIS A 255 3.71 17.15 -8.66
C HIS A 255 3.76 16.30 -7.39
N LEU A 256 4.84 15.57 -7.13
CA LEU A 256 4.88 14.65 -5.99
C LEU A 256 4.71 15.37 -4.64
N VAL A 257 5.45 16.46 -4.41
CA VAL A 257 5.34 17.25 -3.16
C VAL A 257 3.94 17.87 -3.00
N PRO A 258 3.40 18.63 -3.96
CA PRO A 258 2.03 19.16 -3.85
C PRO A 258 0.97 18.09 -3.60
N THR A 259 1.09 16.93 -4.26
CA THR A 259 0.17 15.80 -4.08
C THR A 259 0.21 15.26 -2.65
N LEU A 260 1.41 14.99 -2.12
CA LEU A 260 1.57 14.44 -0.77
C LEU A 260 1.09 15.41 0.31
N LEU A 261 1.35 16.72 0.15
CA LEU A 261 0.89 17.75 1.08
C LEU A 261 -0.65 17.83 1.15
N ARG A 262 -1.33 17.75 0.00
CA ARG A 262 -2.80 17.69 -0.05
C ARG A 262 -3.33 16.37 0.53
N LEU A 263 -2.72 15.25 0.14
CA LEU A 263 -3.14 13.94 0.62
C LEU A 263 -3.05 13.84 2.15
N TYR A 264 -2.00 14.41 2.77
CA TYR A 264 -1.85 14.45 4.23
C TYR A 264 -3.08 15.05 4.93
N VAL A 265 -3.68 16.08 4.33
CA VAL A 265 -4.92 16.71 4.81
C VAL A 265 -6.13 15.81 4.51
N ASP A 266 -6.23 15.26 3.29
CA ASP A 266 -7.35 14.41 2.86
C ASP A 266 -7.55 13.16 3.72
N VAL A 267 -6.47 12.63 4.34
CA VAL A 267 -6.57 11.47 5.25
C VAL A 267 -7.45 11.78 6.48
N GLU A 268 -7.61 13.05 6.87
CA GLU A 268 -8.46 13.41 8.04
C GLU A 268 -9.93 13.05 7.82
N PHE A 269 -10.42 13.19 6.59
CA PHE A 269 -11.84 13.08 6.27
C PHE A 269 -12.26 11.66 5.92
N THR A 270 -11.60 10.66 6.50
CA THR A 270 -11.95 9.25 6.31
C THR A 270 -13.09 8.85 7.26
N ASP A 271 -14.30 8.70 6.71
CA ASP A 271 -15.57 8.44 7.42
C ASP A 271 -15.68 7.06 8.12
N GLN A 272 -14.58 6.34 8.37
CA GLN A 272 -14.62 5.04 9.03
C GLN A 272 -14.33 5.15 10.53
N SER A 273 -15.41 5.06 11.32
CA SER A 273 -15.44 5.17 12.79
C SER A 273 -14.53 4.20 13.57
N ASN A 274 -13.95 3.18 12.93
CA ASN A 274 -13.10 2.17 13.58
C ASN A 274 -11.59 2.35 13.35
N GLN A 275 -11.14 3.46 12.74
CA GLN A 275 -9.76 3.62 12.27
C GLN A 275 -9.07 4.92 12.72
N PHE A 276 -9.47 5.50 13.86
CA PHE A 276 -8.88 6.75 14.34
C PHE A 276 -7.34 6.77 14.36
N TYR A 277 -6.69 5.66 14.73
CA TYR A 277 -5.22 5.55 14.73
C TYR A 277 -4.59 5.27 13.36
N ALA A 278 -5.36 4.71 12.41
CA ALA A 278 -4.84 4.39 11.10
C ALA A 278 -4.38 5.65 10.36
N LYS A 279 -5.06 6.78 10.55
CA LYS A 279 -4.71 8.07 9.93
C LYS A 279 -3.29 8.52 10.29
N PHE A 280 -2.85 8.30 11.53
CA PHE A 280 -1.49 8.65 11.95
C PHE A 280 -0.45 7.74 11.30
N SER A 281 -0.75 6.45 11.13
CA SER A 281 0.14 5.53 10.41
C SER A 281 0.30 5.92 8.93
N LEU A 282 -0.80 6.30 8.28
CA LEU A 282 -0.79 6.78 6.90
C LEU A 282 -0.04 8.11 6.76
N ARG A 283 -0.29 9.06 7.66
CA ARG A 283 0.42 10.34 7.71
C ARG A 283 1.90 10.18 8.01
N HIS A 284 2.27 9.23 8.85
CA HIS A 284 3.68 8.92 9.11
C HIS A 284 4.39 8.49 7.82
N ALA A 285 3.80 7.57 7.04
CA ALA A 285 4.37 7.17 5.75
C ALA A 285 4.50 8.35 4.77
N ILE A 286 3.47 9.20 4.67
CA ILE A 286 3.51 10.43 3.85
C ILE A 286 4.62 11.38 4.35
N GLY A 287 4.72 11.55 5.67
CA GLY A 287 5.70 12.42 6.32
C GLY A 287 7.15 12.00 6.07
N GLU A 288 7.45 10.70 6.12
CA GLU A 288 8.78 10.17 5.79
C GLU A 288 9.15 10.43 4.32
N VAL A 289 8.20 10.25 3.39
CA VAL A 289 8.43 10.60 1.98
C VAL A 289 8.67 12.10 1.82
N LEU A 290 7.84 12.94 2.43
CA LEU A 290 8.01 14.40 2.41
C LEU A 290 9.37 14.82 3.00
N PHE A 291 9.79 14.20 4.10
CA PHE A 291 11.09 14.46 4.72
C PHE A 291 12.26 14.11 3.78
N TYR A 292 12.18 12.97 3.09
CA TYR A 292 13.16 12.62 2.06
C TYR A 292 13.18 13.67 0.94
N LEU A 293 12.01 14.02 0.38
CA LEU A 293 11.91 15.00 -0.71
C LEU A 293 12.39 16.39 -0.32
N TRP A 294 12.24 16.80 0.94
CA TRP A 294 12.79 18.07 1.41
C TRP A 294 14.32 18.12 1.28
N ASN A 295 15.01 16.99 1.43
CA ASN A 295 16.47 16.93 1.27
C ASN A 295 16.92 16.99 -0.19
N GLU A 296 16.01 16.80 -1.14
CA GLU A 296 16.27 16.90 -2.58
C GLU A 296 16.07 18.34 -3.09
N PRO A 297 17.09 19.00 -3.66
CA PRO A 297 17.00 20.42 -4.06
C PRO A 297 15.84 20.72 -5.01
N GLN A 298 15.62 19.87 -6.02
CA GLN A 298 14.59 20.08 -7.04
C GLN A 298 13.17 20.06 -6.44
N HIS A 299 12.91 19.10 -5.54
CA HIS A 299 11.64 19.01 -4.82
C HIS A 299 11.45 20.15 -3.81
N ARG A 300 12.54 20.58 -3.17
CA ARG A 300 12.51 21.71 -2.23
C ARG A 300 12.11 23.02 -2.92
N GLU A 301 12.57 23.27 -4.15
CA GLU A 301 12.12 24.45 -4.91
C GLU A 301 10.62 24.39 -5.21
N VAL A 302 10.12 23.24 -5.65
CA VAL A 302 8.67 23.03 -5.89
C VAL A 302 7.87 23.21 -4.60
N TRP A 303 8.38 22.69 -3.48
CA TRP A 303 7.77 22.89 -2.17
C TRP A 303 7.65 24.37 -1.82
N ARG A 304 8.74 25.14 -1.95
CA ARG A 304 8.73 26.59 -1.65
C ARG A 304 7.77 27.33 -2.56
N ALA A 305 7.73 27.00 -3.85
CA ALA A 305 6.79 27.57 -4.81
C ALA A 305 5.33 27.27 -4.40
N PHE A 306 5.03 26.03 -4.02
CA PHE A 306 3.71 25.62 -3.55
C PHE A 306 3.28 26.38 -2.28
N ALA A 307 4.20 26.53 -1.32
CA ALA A 307 3.97 27.28 -0.09
C ALA A 307 3.72 28.77 -0.36
N GLN A 308 4.48 29.39 -1.27
CA GLN A 308 4.31 30.78 -1.67
C GLN A 308 2.98 31.00 -2.42
N ALA A 309 2.63 30.10 -3.35
CA ALA A 309 1.40 30.17 -4.13
C ALA A 309 0.13 30.01 -3.27
N SER A 310 0.21 29.30 -2.14
CA SER A 310 -0.91 29.12 -1.22
C SER A 310 -1.33 30.41 -0.48
N GLY A 311 -0.52 31.47 -0.55
CA GLY A 311 -0.81 32.77 0.07
C GLY A 311 -0.83 32.75 1.61
N ARG A 312 -1.07 33.93 2.22
CA ARG A 312 -1.31 34.05 3.67
C ARG A 312 -2.81 33.86 3.93
N GLY A 313 -3.27 32.65 4.24
CA GLY A 313 -4.70 32.35 4.43
C GLY A 313 -5.03 30.86 4.55
N SER A 314 -6.24 30.44 4.14
CA SER A 314 -6.74 29.04 4.17
C SER A 314 -6.28 28.19 2.96
N GLY A 315 -5.12 28.51 2.39
CA GLY A 315 -4.55 27.74 1.27
C GLY A 315 -4.10 26.34 1.68
N ASP A 316 -3.99 25.44 0.71
CA ASP A 316 -3.64 24.02 0.93
C ASP A 316 -2.42 23.84 1.84
N TYR A 317 -1.37 24.65 1.65
CA TYR A 317 -0.17 24.58 2.49
C TYR A 317 -0.42 24.94 3.96
N VAL A 318 -1.25 25.96 4.23
CA VAL A 318 -1.58 26.35 5.61
C VAL A 318 -2.46 25.29 6.27
N ARG A 319 -3.37 24.66 5.52
CA ARG A 319 -4.16 23.51 6.02
C ARG A 319 -3.26 22.35 6.42
N PHE A 320 -2.26 22.03 5.60
CA PHE A 320 -1.24 21.03 5.94
C PHE A 320 -0.50 21.39 7.23
N CYS A 321 0.02 22.62 7.36
CA CYS A 321 0.72 23.05 8.57
C CYS A 321 -0.16 22.98 9.82
N ASN A 322 -1.41 23.42 9.72
CA ASN A 322 -2.37 23.34 10.83
C ASN A 322 -2.62 21.89 11.24
N MET A 323 -2.86 20.99 10.27
CA MET A 323 -3.07 19.57 10.53
C MET A 323 -1.85 18.93 11.21
N LEU A 324 -0.64 19.22 10.70
CA LEU A 324 0.60 18.72 11.28
C LEU A 324 0.82 19.18 12.72
N ILE A 325 0.55 20.46 13.01
CA ILE A 325 0.66 21.01 14.36
C ILE A 325 -0.37 20.35 15.29
N SER A 326 -1.62 20.23 14.86
CA SER A 326 -2.68 19.57 15.62
C SER A 326 -2.34 18.11 15.94
N ASP A 327 -1.86 17.35 14.95
CA ASP A 327 -1.41 15.97 15.13
C ASP A 327 -0.24 15.88 16.12
N SER A 328 0.72 16.79 16.02
CA SER A 328 1.90 16.80 16.90
C SER A 328 1.53 17.07 18.36
N ILE A 329 0.59 17.99 18.61
CA ILE A 329 0.08 18.27 19.96
C ILE A 329 -0.64 17.05 20.52
N TYR A 330 -1.54 16.45 19.73
CA TYR A 330 -2.32 15.28 20.14
C TYR A 330 -1.41 14.07 20.44
N LEU A 331 -0.52 13.72 19.51
CA LEU A 331 0.35 12.55 19.64
C LEU A 331 1.35 12.68 20.79
N LEU A 332 1.82 13.89 21.09
CA LEU A 332 2.70 14.12 22.24
C LEU A 332 1.97 13.90 23.56
N ASP A 333 0.78 14.48 23.73
CA ASP A 333 -0.06 14.29 24.93
C ASP A 333 -0.43 12.81 25.11
N GLU A 334 -0.85 12.14 24.03
CA GLU A 334 -1.19 10.73 24.06
C GLU A 334 0.01 9.84 24.40
N CYS A 335 1.18 10.11 23.83
CA CYS A 335 2.42 9.38 24.12
C CYS A 335 2.78 9.47 25.62
N LEU A 336 2.69 10.67 26.21
CA LEU A 336 2.96 10.88 27.64
C LEU A 336 1.98 10.11 28.53
N LYS A 337 0.68 10.12 28.18
CA LYS A 337 -0.34 9.34 28.89
C LYS A 337 -0.08 7.84 28.79
N LYS A 338 0.26 7.34 27.60
CA LYS A 338 0.58 5.91 27.39
C LYS A 338 1.83 5.47 28.14
N LEU A 339 2.87 6.30 28.22
CA LEU A 339 4.05 6.00 29.03
C LEU A 339 3.72 5.89 30.52
N GLN A 340 2.81 6.73 31.02
CA GLN A 340 2.33 6.62 32.39
C GLN A 340 1.55 5.31 32.62
N GLU A 341 0.60 4.98 31.73
CA GLU A 341 -0.15 3.73 31.79
C GLU A 341 0.78 2.49 31.77
N ILE A 342 1.83 2.51 30.93
CA ILE A 342 2.83 1.43 30.89
C ILE A 342 3.52 1.29 32.25
N LYS A 343 3.98 2.39 32.84
CA LYS A 343 4.65 2.37 34.14
C LYS A 343 3.73 1.86 35.26
N GLU A 344 2.46 2.24 35.24
CA GLU A 344 1.45 1.76 36.19
C GLU A 344 1.22 0.25 36.03
N ASN A 345 1.10 -0.23 34.80
CA ASN A 345 0.97 -1.66 34.50
C ASN A 345 2.22 -2.46 34.90
N GLU A 346 3.43 -1.95 34.63
CA GLU A 346 4.68 -2.58 35.04
C GLU A 346 4.79 -2.70 36.56
N THR A 347 4.37 -1.65 37.29
CA THR A 347 4.35 -1.65 38.76
C THR A 347 3.34 -2.69 39.27
N ALA A 348 2.13 -2.69 38.71
CA ALA A 348 1.10 -3.67 39.07
C ALA A 348 1.56 -5.11 38.77
N MET A 349 2.25 -5.36 37.66
CA MET A 349 2.80 -6.67 37.31
C MET A 349 3.97 -7.10 38.22
N ALA A 350 4.72 -6.17 38.79
CA ALA A 350 5.80 -6.46 39.74
C ALA A 350 5.29 -6.78 41.16
N ASP A 351 4.08 -6.34 41.49
CA ASP A 351 3.41 -6.61 42.77
C ASP A 351 2.70 -7.99 42.79
N PHE A 352 2.65 -8.71 41.66
CA PHE A 352 2.18 -10.09 41.52
C PHE A 352 3.34 -11.07 41.34
#